data_AF-A0A4Z2HUF4-F1
#
_entry.id   AF-A0A4Z2HUF4-F1
#
_cell.length_a   1.000
_cell.length_b   1.000
_cell.length_c   1.000
_cell.angle_alpha   90.00
_cell.angle_beta   90.00
_cell.angle_gamma   90.00
#
_symmetry.space_group_name_H-M   'P 1'
#
loop_
_entity.id
_entity.type
_entity.pdbx_description
1 polymer ?
#
loop_
_entity_poly.entity_id
_entity_poly.type
_entity_poly.pdbx_seq_one_letter_code
_entity_poly.pdbx_strand_id
1 'polypeptide(L)'
;MEAMHIMSFGHEEILAMLKVVSSVLQFGNINFKKERNSDQASMPDNTAAQKLCHLLGLNVMEFTRAILSPRIKVGRDYVQKAQTKEQADFAVEALAKATYERLFRWLVHRINKALDRTKRQGASFIGILDIAGFEIFQVWIRIF
;
A
#
# COMPACT_ATOMS: atom_id res chain seq x y z
N MET A 1 -19.18 -8.90 5.61
CA MET A 1 -19.06 -7.78 6.57
C MET A 1 -19.44 -8.18 7.99
N GLU A 2 -20.36 -9.13 8.18
CA GLU A 2 -20.84 -9.62 9.49
C GLU A 2 -19.71 -10.02 10.46
N ALA A 3 -18.70 -10.78 10.02
CA ALA A 3 -17.55 -11.13 10.86
C ALA A 3 -16.80 -9.90 11.42
N MET A 4 -16.65 -8.82 10.64
CA MET A 4 -16.03 -7.59 11.13
C MET A 4 -16.91 -6.90 12.18
N HIS A 5 -18.23 -6.92 12.01
CA HIS A 5 -19.15 -6.39 13.01
C HIS A 5 -19.12 -7.19 14.31
N ILE A 6 -19.04 -8.53 14.24
CA ILE A 6 -18.85 -9.40 15.42
C ILE A 6 -17.55 -9.04 16.15
N MET A 7 -16.47 -8.78 15.41
CA MET A 7 -15.19 -8.31 15.95
C MET A 7 -15.21 -6.83 16.38
N SER A 8 -16.40 -6.22 16.44
CA SER A 8 -16.64 -4.85 16.90
C SER A 8 -15.91 -3.79 16.05
N PHE A 9 -15.78 -4.01 14.74
CA PHE A 9 -15.33 -2.95 13.82
C PHE A 9 -16.45 -1.97 13.55
N GLY A 10 -16.16 -0.67 13.69
CA GLY A 10 -17.08 0.40 13.35
C GLY A 10 -17.36 0.48 11.85
N HIS A 11 -18.51 1.05 11.48
CA HIS A 11 -18.85 1.25 10.06
C HIS A 11 -17.82 2.12 9.33
N GLU A 12 -17.32 3.18 9.98
CA GLU A 12 -16.27 4.03 9.42
C GLU A 12 -14.93 3.31 9.27
N GLU A 13 -14.54 2.48 10.25
CA GLU A 13 -13.32 1.66 10.17
C GLU A 13 -13.38 0.73 8.95
N ILE A 14 -14.52 0.07 8.77
CA ILE A 14 -14.80 -0.82 7.65
C ILE A 14 -14.73 -0.06 6.31
N LEU A 15 -15.40 1.08 6.20
CA LEU A 15 -15.37 1.88 4.99
C LEU A 15 -13.95 2.40 4.70
N ALA A 16 -13.20 2.81 5.72
CA ALA A 16 -11.82 3.24 5.56
C ALA A 16 -10.93 2.10 5.04
N MET A 17 -11.06 0.88 5.58
CA MET A 17 -10.36 -0.29 5.04
C MET A 17 -10.68 -0.53 3.56
N LEU A 18 -11.97 -0.49 3.19
CA LEU A 18 -12.39 -0.68 1.80
C LEU A 18 -11.89 0.44 0.87
N LYS A 19 -11.81 1.68 1.36
CA LYS A 19 -11.18 2.79 0.61
C LYS A 19 -9.70 2.54 0.37
N VAL A 20 -8.97 2.00 1.36
CA VAL A 20 -7.55 1.65 1.18
C VAL A 20 -7.39 0.51 0.18
N VAL A 21 -8.22 -0.54 0.25
CA VAL A 21 -8.21 -1.63 -0.75
C VAL A 21 -8.50 -1.09 -2.15
N SER A 22 -9.51 -0.22 -2.29
CA SER A 22 -9.81 0.45 -3.56
C SER A 22 -8.62 1.30 -4.05
N SER A 23 -7.92 1.99 -3.14
CA SER A 23 -6.72 2.77 -3.46
C SER A 23 -5.59 1.89 -3.99
N VAL A 24 -5.37 0.71 -3.39
CA VAL A 24 -4.39 -0.29 -3.86
C VAL A 24 -4.67 -0.69 -5.31
N LEU A 25 -5.94 -0.91 -5.67
CA LEU A 25 -6.33 -1.20 -7.05
C LEU A 25 -6.11 0.02 -7.97
N GLN A 26 -6.37 1.24 -7.49
CA GLN A 26 -6.17 2.44 -8.32
C GLN A 26 -4.71 2.75 -8.63
N PHE A 27 -3.76 2.36 -7.77
CA PHE A 27 -2.34 2.43 -8.13
C PHE A 27 -2.06 1.66 -9.43
N GLY A 28 -2.66 0.49 -9.62
CA GLY A 28 -2.48 -0.34 -10.83
C GLY A 28 -3.09 0.25 -12.11
N ASN A 29 -3.93 1.28 -12.00
CA ASN A 29 -4.54 1.96 -13.16
C ASN A 29 -3.77 3.21 -13.60
N ILE A 30 -2.72 3.60 -12.87
CA ILE A 30 -1.87 4.74 -13.26
C ILE A 30 -0.95 4.29 -14.38
N ASN A 31 -0.91 5.07 -15.47
CA ASN A 31 -0.09 4.76 -16.63
C ASN A 31 0.89 5.90 -16.92
N PHE A 32 2.18 5.57 -16.93
CA PHE A 32 3.25 6.49 -17.28
C PHE A 32 3.68 6.31 -18.73
N LYS A 33 4.02 7.42 -19.40
CA LYS A 33 4.62 7.41 -20.73
C LYS A 33 5.98 8.08 -20.70
N LYS A 34 6.91 7.58 -21.51
CA LYS A 34 8.17 8.26 -21.77
C LYS A 34 7.93 9.50 -22.64
N GLU A 35 8.61 10.60 -22.36
CA GLU A 35 8.57 11.79 -23.21
C GLU A 35 9.23 11.56 -24.58
N ARG A 36 8.86 12.36 -25.59
CA ARG A 36 9.37 12.16 -26.97
C ARG A 36 10.88 12.38 -27.10
N ASN A 37 11.43 13.33 -26.35
CA ASN A 37 12.82 13.78 -26.48
C ASN A 37 13.66 13.49 -25.22
N SER A 38 13.14 12.70 -24.28
CA SER A 38 13.80 12.41 -23.01
C SER A 38 13.37 11.05 -22.45
N ASP A 39 14.18 10.45 -21.60
CA ASP A 39 13.82 9.24 -20.85
C ASP A 39 12.86 9.52 -19.68
N GLN A 40 12.46 10.78 -19.48
CA GLN A 40 11.58 11.19 -18.39
C GLN A 40 10.18 10.59 -18.50
N ALA A 41 9.65 10.20 -17.35
CA ALA A 41 8.26 9.80 -17.20
C ALA A 41 7.32 11.02 -17.27
N SER A 42 6.19 10.82 -17.90
CA SER A 42 5.06 11.75 -17.96
C SER A 42 3.77 10.99 -17.63
N MET A 43 2.78 11.70 -17.10
CA MET A 43 1.45 11.16 -16.79
C MET A 43 0.40 11.95 -17.59
N PRO A 44 0.17 11.60 -18.87
CA PRO A 44 -0.72 12.37 -19.74
C PRO A 44 -2.20 12.25 -19.35
N ASP A 45 -2.61 11.07 -18.83
CA ASP A 45 -3.91 10.89 -18.20
C ASP A 45 -3.71 10.71 -16.70
N ASN A 46 -4.20 11.67 -15.91
CA ASN A 46 -4.09 11.65 -14.46
C ASN A 46 -5.40 11.23 -13.77
N THR A 47 -6.41 10.73 -14.51
CA THR A 47 -7.72 10.35 -13.95
C THR A 47 -7.60 9.31 -12.84
N ALA A 48 -6.76 8.28 -13.04
CA ALA A 48 -6.50 7.26 -12.02
C ALA A 48 -5.82 7.85 -10.78
N ALA A 49 -4.84 8.75 -10.97
CA ALA A 49 -4.16 9.45 -9.88
C ALA A 49 -5.12 10.37 -9.11
N GLN A 50 -6.07 11.03 -9.78
CA GLN A 50 -7.11 11.82 -9.12
C GLN A 50 -7.98 10.97 -8.21
N LYS A 51 -8.48 9.82 -8.70
CA LYS A 51 -9.28 8.88 -7.92
C LYS A 51 -8.49 8.33 -6.73
N LEU A 52 -7.24 7.93 -6.94
CA LEU A 52 -6.34 7.47 -5.89
C LEU A 52 -6.15 8.53 -4.80
N CYS A 53 -5.80 9.75 -5.19
CA CYS A 53 -5.56 10.84 -4.26
C CYS A 53 -6.82 11.23 -3.50
N HIS A 54 -8.00 11.18 -4.14
CA HIS A 54 -9.28 11.39 -3.47
C HIS A 54 -9.52 10.35 -2.36
N LEU A 55 -9.25 9.07 -2.64
CA LEU A 55 -9.42 8.00 -1.66
C LEU A 55 -8.42 8.11 -0.48
N LEU A 56 -7.19 8.53 -0.76
CA LEU A 56 -6.11 8.67 0.22
C LEU A 56 -6.06 10.05 0.90
N GLY A 57 -6.89 11.01 0.48
CA GLY A 57 -6.87 12.38 1.00
C GLY A 57 -5.60 13.18 0.65
N LEU A 58 -5.01 12.92 -0.53
CA LEU A 58 -3.77 13.56 -1.00
C LEU A 58 -4.04 14.66 -2.03
N ASN A 59 -3.13 15.60 -2.17
CA ASN A 59 -3.14 16.54 -3.29
C ASN A 59 -2.56 15.86 -4.55
N VAL A 60 -3.32 15.88 -5.65
CA VAL A 60 -2.94 15.23 -6.91
C VAL A 60 -1.66 15.82 -7.49
N MET A 61 -1.49 17.14 -7.45
CA MET A 61 -0.29 17.78 -8.01
C MET A 61 0.95 17.44 -7.20
N GLU A 62 0.85 17.38 -5.87
CA GLU A 62 1.96 16.98 -5.01
C GLU A 62 2.30 15.51 -5.19
N PHE A 63 1.30 14.63 -5.29
CA PHE A 63 1.49 13.21 -5.58
C PHE A 63 2.19 13.01 -6.92
N THR A 64 1.68 13.61 -8.00
CA THR A 64 2.29 13.50 -9.34
C THR A 64 3.71 14.03 -9.33
N ARG A 65 3.98 15.17 -8.68
CA ARG A 65 5.34 15.72 -8.56
C ARG A 65 6.26 14.80 -7.76
N ALA A 66 5.78 14.21 -6.67
CA ALA A 66 6.55 13.29 -5.84
C ALA A 66 6.93 12.00 -6.59
N ILE A 67 6.07 11.52 -7.48
CA ILE A 67 6.35 10.34 -8.30
C ILE A 67 7.27 10.67 -9.49
N LEU A 68 7.00 11.75 -10.23
CA LEU A 68 7.75 12.06 -11.45
C LEU A 68 9.09 12.77 -11.18
N SER A 69 9.16 13.55 -10.11
CA SER A 69 10.30 14.40 -9.76
C SER A 69 10.52 14.47 -8.23
N PRO A 70 10.78 13.32 -7.57
CA PRO A 70 11.00 13.27 -6.13
C PRO A 70 12.15 14.19 -5.70
N ARG A 71 11.99 14.81 -4.53
CA ARG A 71 13.05 15.57 -3.85
C ARG A 71 13.92 14.62 -3.05
N ILE A 72 15.18 14.50 -3.43
CA ILE A 72 16.17 13.65 -2.78
C ILE A 72 17.10 14.52 -1.96
N LYS A 73 17.29 14.17 -0.68
CA LYS A 73 18.26 14.85 0.19
C LYS A 73 19.66 14.32 -0.11
N VAL A 74 20.59 15.22 -0.42
CA VAL A 74 22.00 14.91 -0.69
C VAL A 74 22.86 15.80 0.21
N GLY A 75 23.45 15.20 1.26
CA GLY A 75 24.15 15.96 2.28
C GLY A 75 23.24 16.96 2.99
N ARG A 76 23.50 18.26 2.81
CA ARG A 76 22.69 19.35 3.39
C ARG A 76 21.63 19.91 2.43
N ASP A 77 21.67 19.53 1.15
CA ASP A 77 20.81 20.08 0.10
C ASP A 77 19.72 19.11 -0.36
N TYR A 78 18.74 19.64 -1.11
CA TYR A 78 17.70 18.86 -1.77
C TYR A 78 17.77 19.05 -3.27
N VAL A 79 17.79 17.93 -4.01
CA VAL A 79 17.82 17.92 -5.47
C VAL A 79 16.53 17.27 -5.98
N GLN A 80 15.91 17.88 -6.99
CA GLN A 80 14.83 17.24 -7.72
C GLN A 80 15.41 16.35 -8.82
N LYS A 81 14.99 15.09 -8.85
CA LYS A 81 15.45 14.12 -9.85
C LYS A 81 14.26 13.62 -10.65
N ALA A 82 14.23 13.94 -11.95
CA ALA A 82 13.25 13.36 -12.87
C ALA A 82 13.41 11.83 -12.93
N GLN A 83 12.30 11.11 -12.88
CA GLN A 83 12.27 9.64 -12.98
C GLN A 83 12.06 9.19 -14.42
N THR A 84 12.58 8.01 -14.76
CA THR A 84 12.17 7.31 -15.99
C THR A 84 10.82 6.63 -15.82
N LYS A 85 10.20 6.17 -16.92
CA LYS A 85 8.93 5.44 -16.88
C LYS A 85 9.01 4.23 -15.94
N GLU A 86 10.07 3.44 -16.08
CA GLU A 86 10.30 2.21 -15.31
C GLU A 86 10.48 2.50 -13.81
N GLN A 87 11.15 3.61 -13.48
CA GLN A 87 11.30 4.06 -12.10
C GLN A 87 9.96 4.50 -11.48
N ALA A 88 9.13 5.21 -12.25
CA ALA A 88 7.80 5.64 -11.81
C ALA A 88 6.84 4.45 -11.64
N ASP A 89 6.84 3.51 -12.58
CA ASP A 89 6.09 2.24 -12.51
C ASP A 89 6.48 1.48 -11.24
N PHE A 90 7.78 1.24 -11.04
CA PHE A 90 8.29 0.53 -9.87
C PHE A 90 7.93 1.25 -8.55
N ALA A 91 8.01 2.57 -8.52
CA ALA A 91 7.65 3.35 -7.34
C ALA A 91 6.16 3.19 -6.99
N VAL A 92 5.26 3.24 -7.97
CA VAL A 92 3.82 3.04 -7.77
C VAL A 92 3.50 1.62 -7.32
N GLU A 93 4.13 0.61 -7.91
CA GLU A 93 3.98 -0.80 -7.48
C GLU A 93 4.47 -1.00 -6.04
N ALA A 94 5.61 -0.41 -5.69
CA ALA A 94 6.16 -0.47 -4.34
C ALA A 94 5.23 0.20 -3.33
N LEU A 95 4.65 1.35 -3.68
CA LEU A 95 3.66 2.04 -2.85
C LEU A 95 2.38 1.22 -2.67
N ALA A 96 1.89 0.57 -3.72
CA ALA A 96 0.71 -0.30 -3.64
C ALA A 96 0.95 -1.47 -2.67
N LYS A 97 2.08 -2.18 -2.82
CA LYS A 97 2.49 -3.28 -1.93
C LYS A 97 2.64 -2.82 -0.49
N ALA A 98 3.36 -1.72 -0.26
CA ALA A 98 3.56 -1.17 1.08
C ALA A 98 2.24 -0.69 1.73
N THR A 99 1.31 -0.15 0.94
CA THR A 99 0.00 0.29 1.43
C THR A 99 -0.84 -0.91 1.89
N TYR A 100 -0.90 -1.98 1.09
CA TYR A 100 -1.61 -3.20 1.46
C TYR A 100 -0.97 -3.89 2.67
N GLU A 101 0.36 -3.97 2.71
CA GLU A 101 1.08 -4.54 3.86
C GLU A 101 0.74 -3.79 5.17
N ARG A 102 0.74 -2.46 5.13
CA ARG A 102 0.39 -1.63 6.30
C ARG A 102 -1.08 -1.81 6.70
N LEU A 103 -1.99 -1.92 5.74
CA LEU A 103 -3.41 -2.24 6.02
C LEU A 103 -3.54 -3.59 6.72
N PHE A 104 -2.85 -4.62 6.23
CA PHE A 104 -2.88 -5.96 6.82
C PHE A 104 -2.30 -5.97 8.24
N ARG A 105 -1.13 -5.33 8.45
CA ARG A 105 -0.55 -5.16 9.79
C ARG A 105 -1.50 -4.44 10.74
N TRP A 106 -2.16 -3.37 10.27
CA TRP A 106 -3.17 -2.65 11.05
C TRP A 106 -4.37 -3.54 11.39
N LEU A 107 -4.85 -4.35 10.45
CA LEU A 107 -5.96 -5.28 10.66
C LEU A 107 -5.63 -6.31 11.76
N VAL A 108 -4.45 -6.92 11.69
CA VAL A 108 -3.96 -7.86 12.72
C VAL A 108 -3.89 -7.18 14.09
N HIS A 109 -3.32 -5.98 14.16
CA HIS A 109 -3.28 -5.21 15.40
C HIS A 109 -4.68 -4.90 15.95
N ARG A 110 -5.62 -4.52 15.08
CA ARG A 110 -7.00 -4.20 15.46
C ARG A 110 -7.78 -5.41 15.97
N ILE A 111 -7.55 -6.59 15.38
CA ILE A 111 -8.09 -7.88 15.84
C ILE A 111 -7.50 -8.23 17.21
N ASN A 112 -6.17 -8.15 17.37
CA ASN A 112 -5.51 -8.44 18.65
C ASN A 112 -6.05 -7.55 19.79
N LYS A 113 -6.27 -6.26 19.53
CA LYS A 113 -6.89 -5.34 20.50
C LYS A 113 -8.33 -5.74 20.86
N ALA A 114 -9.09 -6.30 19.92
CA ALA A 114 -10.45 -6.76 20.19
C ALA A 114 -10.49 -8.05 21.04
N LEU A 115 -9.45 -8.88 20.93
CA LEU A 115 -9.29 -10.15 21.66
C LEU A 115 -8.66 -9.98 23.05
N ASP A 116 -7.79 -8.98 23.24
CA ASP A 116 -7.07 -8.71 24.50
C ASP A 116 -7.94 -8.04 25.59
N ARG A 117 -9.20 -8.47 25.73
CA ARG A 117 -10.14 -7.90 26.71
C ARG A 117 -9.85 -8.31 28.16
N THR A 118 -8.94 -9.24 28.39
CA THR A 118 -8.66 -9.81 29.72
C THR A 118 -7.19 -9.59 30.10
N LYS A 119 -6.91 -8.50 30.83
CA LYS A 119 -5.55 -8.13 31.29
C LYS A 119 -4.90 -9.10 32.28
N ARG A 120 -5.54 -10.21 32.64
CA ARG A 120 -4.88 -11.25 33.45
C ARG A 120 -3.97 -12.04 32.52
N GLN A 121 -2.67 -11.78 32.61
CA GLN A 121 -1.66 -12.68 32.05
C GLN A 121 -1.90 -14.07 32.67
N GLY A 122 -2.50 -14.97 31.89
CA GLY A 122 -2.61 -16.36 32.28
C GLY A 122 -1.21 -16.91 32.58
N ALA A 123 -1.09 -17.78 33.58
CA ALA A 123 0.18 -18.40 33.94
C ALA A 123 0.75 -19.30 32.82
N SER A 124 -0.04 -19.62 31.80
CA SER A 124 0.30 -20.46 30.65
C SER A 124 -0.44 -20.00 29.39
N PHE A 125 0.09 -20.35 28.21
CA PHE A 125 -0.56 -20.14 26.92
C PHE A 125 -0.38 -21.36 26.00
N ILE A 126 -1.30 -21.53 25.04
CA ILE A 126 -1.20 -22.56 23.98
C ILE A 126 -0.99 -21.84 22.65
N GLY A 127 0.14 -22.09 22.00
CA GLY A 127 0.44 -21.57 20.67
C GLY A 127 -0.04 -22.53 19.58
N ILE A 128 -0.77 -22.01 18.60
CA ILE A 128 -1.17 -22.74 17.39
C ILE A 128 -0.39 -22.14 16.22
N LEU A 129 0.37 -22.96 15.51
CA LEU A 129 1.18 -22.54 14.36
C LEU A 129 0.50 -22.97 13.07
N ASP A 130 0.18 -21.99 12.21
CA ASP A 130 -0.30 -22.20 10.86
C ASP A 130 0.57 -21.37 9.90
N ILE A 131 1.29 -22.05 9.03
CA ILE A 131 2.23 -21.45 8.07
C ILE A 131 1.97 -22.06 6.69
N ALA A 132 2.24 -21.28 5.65
CA ALA A 132 2.08 -21.75 4.28
C ALA A 132 2.93 -22.99 4.01
N GLY A 133 2.36 -23.96 3.30
CA GLY A 133 3.04 -25.19 2.91
C GLY A 133 4.02 -25.00 1.75
N PHE A 134 4.59 -26.12 1.33
CA PHE A 134 5.48 -26.20 0.18
C PHE A 134 4.70 -26.06 -1.14
N GLU A 135 5.15 -25.18 -2.03
CA GLU A 135 4.51 -24.93 -3.33
C GLU A 135 5.57 -24.88 -4.46
N ILE A 136 5.30 -25.59 -5.57
CA ILE A 136 6.13 -25.53 -6.79
C ILE A 136 5.37 -24.75 -7.86
N PHE A 137 5.95 -23.64 -8.31
CA PHE A 137 5.43 -22.85 -9.43
C PHE A 137 6.38 -22.93 -10.63
N GLN A 138 5.90 -22.54 -11.81
CA GLN A 138 6.71 -22.54 -13.03
C GLN A 138 7.94 -21.62 -12.94
N VAL A 139 7.86 -20.55 -12.16
CA VAL A 139 8.88 -19.48 -12.11
C VAL A 139 9.67 -19.49 -10.79
N TRP A 140 9.17 -20.16 -9.74
CA TRP A 140 9.85 -20.27 -8.45
C TRP A 140 9.34 -21.46 -7.61
N ILE A 141 10.18 -21.90 -6.68
CA ILE A 141 9.80 -22.83 -5.62
C ILE A 141 9.68 -22.04 -4.32
N ARG A 142 8.58 -22.22 -3.58
CA ARG A 142 8.38 -21.60 -2.27
C ARG A 142 8.57 -22.66 -1.18
N ILE A 143 9.57 -22.45 -0.33
CA ILE A 143 9.88 -23.29 0.83
C ILE A 143 9.84 -22.36 2.05
N PHE A 144 8.81 -22.51 2.88
CA PHE A 144 8.56 -21.74 4.11
C PHE A 144 8.68 -20.21 3.96
#